data_AF-A0A7X3NYB9-F1
#
_entry.id   AF-A0A7X3NYB9-F1
#
_cell.length_a   1.000
_cell.length_b   1.000
_cell.length_c   1.000
_cell.angle_alpha   90.00
_cell.angle_beta   90.00
_cell.angle_gamma   90.00
#
_symmetry.space_group_name_H-M   'P 1'
#
loop_
_entity.id
_entity.type
_entity.pdbx_description
1 polymer ?
#
loop_
_entity_poly.entity_id
_entity_poly.type
_entity_poly.pdbx_seq_one_letter_code
_entity_poly.pdbx_strand_id
1 'polypeptide(L)'
;MLNRKQAVTLTGILILVSIAIFLMSHQTPPETVVIYKAVEFTPKTETSSASHPNSDVEIGAIVNEDTDVSEPNTDDDWESTEMAQLLDELFFGEILDETEITASANEDSEEVAVSPHGFGPYPEIPSDYFRTPVWAYPDSEFSPGHELIDRVLIKLWKQGIYSKGGSIEDGRVYPIRRGTVYVKWKGDFISDYLGHPDDNDEQIISILENKGIPTGITVLDYDTAGIDPYQFLNL
;
A
#
# COMPACT_ATOMS: atom_id res chain seq x y z
N MET A 1 43.29 6.68 44.04
CA MET A 1 42.01 7.15 44.61
C MET A 1 41.30 7.96 43.54
N LEU A 2 40.12 7.52 43.10
CA LEU A 2 39.29 8.27 42.17
C LEU A 2 38.74 9.49 42.91
N ASN A 3 38.91 10.70 42.37
CA ASN A 3 38.39 11.89 43.03
C ASN A 3 36.85 11.92 42.91
N ARG A 4 36.16 12.55 43.89
CA ARG A 4 34.68 12.57 43.94
C ARG A 4 34.02 13.01 42.64
N LYS A 5 34.67 13.89 41.87
CA LYS A 5 34.19 14.34 40.57
C LYS A 5 34.18 13.21 39.54
N GLN A 6 35.28 12.45 39.41
CA GLN A 6 35.35 11.29 38.53
C GLN A 6 34.34 10.20 38.91
N ALA A 7 34.08 10.00 40.21
CA ALA A 7 33.08 9.02 40.65
C ALA A 7 31.66 9.38 40.19
N VAL A 8 31.25 10.66 40.29
CA VAL A 8 29.92 11.11 39.84
C VAL A 8 29.78 11.00 38.33
N THR A 9 30.81 11.37 37.57
CA THR A 9 30.80 11.25 36.10
C THR A 9 30.67 9.79 35.65
N LEU A 10 31.38 8.86 36.30
CA LEU A 10 31.31 7.45 35.93
C LEU A 10 29.92 6.85 36.17
N THR A 11 29.28 7.21 37.29
CA THR A 11 27.92 6.75 37.61
C THR A 11 26.89 7.30 36.62
N GLY A 12 27.01 8.57 36.22
CA GLY A 12 26.11 9.15 35.22
C GLY A 12 26.20 8.45 33.86
N ILE A 13 27.41 8.13 33.41
CA ILE A 13 27.63 7.38 32.15
C ILE A 13 27.01 5.98 32.24
N LEU A 14 27.19 5.28 33.36
CA LEU A 14 26.62 3.95 33.56
C LEU A 14 25.09 3.94 33.46
N ILE A 15 24.42 4.93 34.07
CA ILE A 15 22.95 5.04 33.99
C ILE A 15 22.50 5.26 32.56
N LEU A 16 23.16 6.15 31.80
CA LEU A 16 22.81 6.41 30.40
C LEU A 16 23.01 5.19 29.51
N VAL A 17 24.11 4.43 29.72
CA VAL A 17 24.36 3.19 28.99
C VAL A 17 23.31 2.13 29.32
N SER A 18 22.91 1.99 30.58
CA SER A 18 21.84 1.07 30.97
C SER A 18 20.49 1.43 30.34
N ILE A 19 20.14 2.72 30.25
CA ILE A 19 18.91 3.17 29.57
C ILE A 19 18.99 2.87 28.07
N ALA A 20 20.12 3.13 27.42
CA ALA A 20 20.29 2.84 25.99
C ALA A 20 20.17 1.34 25.69
N ILE A 21 20.78 0.47 26.52
CA ILE A 21 20.66 -0.99 26.38
C ILE A 21 19.21 -1.43 26.60
N PHE A 22 18.51 -0.87 27.60
CA PHE A 22 17.10 -1.18 27.86
C PHE A 22 16.21 -0.82 26.67
N LEU A 23 16.38 0.38 26.11
CA LEU A 23 15.64 0.82 24.92
C LEU A 23 15.93 -0.05 23.70
N MET A 24 17.18 -0.46 23.49
CA MET A 24 17.54 -1.39 22.40
C MET A 24 16.95 -2.80 22.63
N SER A 25 16.90 -3.29 23.87
CA SER A 25 16.35 -4.62 24.17
C SER A 25 14.83 -4.72 24.05
N HIS A 26 14.12 -3.59 24.15
CA HIS A 26 12.67 -3.52 23.92
C HIS A 26 12.28 -3.22 22.48
N GLN A 27 13.25 -3.00 21.58
CA GLN A 27 13.02 -3.15 20.15
C GLN A 27 13.12 -4.64 19.78
N THR A 28 12.28 -5.48 20.39
CA THR A 28 12.02 -6.79 19.81
C THR A 28 11.40 -6.54 18.44
N PRO A 29 11.94 -7.09 17.34
CA PRO A 29 11.23 -7.07 16.07
C PRO A 29 9.83 -7.63 16.33
N PRO A 30 8.77 -7.06 15.73
CA PRO A 30 7.43 -7.55 15.93
C PRO A 30 7.46 -9.06 15.68
N GLU A 31 7.14 -9.84 16.72
CA GLU A 31 7.05 -11.28 16.63
C GLU A 31 6.10 -11.56 15.47
N THR A 32 6.58 -12.23 14.43
CA THR A 32 5.72 -12.64 13.32
C THR A 32 4.77 -13.67 13.88
N VAL A 33 3.61 -13.21 14.38
CA VAL A 33 2.51 -14.08 14.73
C VAL A 33 2.04 -14.67 13.41
N VAL A 34 2.55 -15.86 13.09
CA VAL A 34 1.98 -16.66 12.03
C VAL A 34 0.68 -17.20 12.59
N ILE A 35 -0.42 -16.47 12.37
CA ILE A 35 -1.76 -16.97 12.64
C ILE A 35 -2.03 -18.02 11.56
N TYR A 36 -1.54 -19.24 11.80
CA TYR A 36 -2.10 -20.38 11.12
C TYR A 36 -3.51 -20.53 11.68
N LYS A 37 -4.53 -20.16 10.89
CA LYS A 37 -5.77 -20.93 10.97
C LYS A 37 -5.33 -22.35 10.63
N ALA A 38 -5.23 -23.20 11.66
CA ALA A 38 -4.82 -24.59 11.50
C ALA A 38 -5.90 -25.30 10.68
N VAL A 39 -5.81 -25.17 9.35
CA VAL A 39 -6.49 -26.08 8.44
C VAL A 39 -5.66 -27.36 8.57
N GLU A 40 -6.17 -28.33 9.32
CA GLU A 40 -5.59 -29.66 9.38
C GLU A 40 -5.59 -30.22 7.95
N PHE A 41 -4.46 -30.08 7.26
CA PHE A 41 -4.29 -30.63 5.93
C PHE A 41 -4.15 -32.14 6.08
N THR A 42 -5.26 -32.88 5.98
CA THR A 42 -5.20 -34.33 5.80
C THR A 42 -4.66 -34.60 4.40
N PRO A 43 -3.42 -35.09 4.23
CA PRO A 43 -2.91 -35.41 2.90
C PRO A 43 -3.80 -36.53 2.33
N LYS A 44 -4.54 -36.20 1.28
CA LYS A 44 -5.22 -37.20 0.45
C LYS A 44 -4.12 -38.02 -0.22
N THR A 45 -3.75 -39.12 0.45
CA THR A 45 -2.85 -40.12 -0.11
C THR A 45 -3.61 -40.81 -1.23
N GLU A 46 -3.55 -40.25 -2.43
CA GLU A 46 -4.02 -40.94 -3.63
C GLU A 46 -3.10 -42.14 -3.86
N THR A 47 -3.50 -43.25 -3.25
CA THR A 47 -3.01 -44.57 -3.61
C THR A 47 -3.55 -44.86 -4.99
N SER A 48 -2.68 -44.67 -5.98
CA SER A 48 -2.80 -45.29 -7.30
C SER A 48 -3.13 -46.77 -7.12
N SER A 49 -4.38 -47.13 -7.41
CA SER A 49 -4.76 -48.51 -7.70
C SER A 49 -5.53 -48.49 -9.02
N ALA A 50 -4.79 -48.83 -10.06
CA ALA A 50 -5.33 -49.13 -11.37
C ALA A 50 -6.39 -50.24 -11.27
N SER A 51 -7.62 -49.92 -11.66
CA SER A 51 -8.52 -50.89 -12.28
C SER A 51 -9.52 -50.15 -13.16
N HIS A 52 -9.36 -50.30 -14.47
CA HIS A 52 -10.44 -50.19 -15.45
C HIS A 52 -11.65 -51.01 -14.98
N PRO A 53 -12.87 -50.50 -15.16
CA PRO A 53 -13.63 -51.04 -16.29
C PRO A 53 -14.44 -49.99 -17.07
N ASN A 54 -14.61 -50.32 -18.36
CA ASN A 54 -15.53 -49.72 -19.32
C ASN A 54 -16.93 -49.48 -18.73
N SER A 55 -17.51 -48.34 -19.08
CA SER A 55 -18.94 -48.26 -19.38
C SER A 55 -19.20 -47.10 -20.34
N ASP A 56 -19.71 -47.45 -21.51
CA ASP A 56 -20.23 -46.57 -22.55
C ASP A 56 -21.23 -45.56 -21.98
N VAL A 57 -21.04 -44.28 -22.32
CA VAL A 57 -22.04 -43.23 -22.13
C VAL A 57 -22.14 -42.44 -23.42
N GLU A 58 -23.31 -42.53 -24.07
CA GLU A 58 -23.72 -41.69 -25.19
C GLU A 58 -23.63 -40.21 -24.81
N ILE A 59 -22.80 -39.47 -25.53
CA ILE A 59 -22.79 -38.01 -25.50
C ILE A 59 -23.70 -37.51 -26.61
N GLY A 60 -24.86 -36.98 -26.20
CA GLY A 60 -25.74 -36.20 -27.05
C GLY A 60 -25.04 -34.94 -27.55
N ALA A 61 -25.13 -34.71 -28.85
CA ALA A 61 -24.60 -33.53 -29.52
C ALA A 61 -25.28 -32.25 -29.01
N ILE A 62 -24.48 -31.37 -28.40
CA ILE A 62 -24.87 -29.98 -28.14
C ILE A 62 -24.30 -29.16 -29.30
N VAL A 63 -25.21 -28.62 -30.10
CA VAL A 63 -24.96 -27.62 -31.14
C VAL A 63 -24.53 -26.34 -30.46
N ASN A 64 -23.31 -25.89 -30.72
CA ASN A 64 -22.89 -24.51 -30.42
C ASN A 64 -22.99 -23.71 -31.72
N GLU A 65 -23.85 -22.70 -31.65
CA GLU A 65 -24.13 -21.71 -32.68
C GLU A 65 -23.01 -20.66 -32.63
N ASP A 66 -22.18 -20.62 -33.68
CA ASP A 66 -21.20 -19.56 -33.93
C ASP A 66 -21.95 -18.23 -34.09
N THR A 67 -21.80 -17.34 -33.12
CA THR A 67 -22.24 -15.95 -33.25
C THR A 67 -21.01 -15.10 -33.49
N ASP A 68 -20.71 -14.92 -34.77
CA ASP A 68 -19.74 -13.96 -35.31
C ASP A 68 -20.26 -12.54 -35.02
N VAL A 69 -19.65 -11.87 -34.05
CA VAL A 69 -19.89 -10.46 -33.74
C VAL A 69 -18.76 -9.65 -34.35
N SER A 70 -19.04 -9.10 -35.54
CA SER A 70 -18.17 -8.17 -36.23
C SER A 70 -18.06 -6.86 -35.44
N GLU A 71 -16.83 -6.48 -35.09
CA GLU A 71 -16.51 -5.18 -34.51
C GLU A 71 -16.64 -4.06 -35.56
N PRO A 72 -17.29 -2.92 -35.25
CA PRO A 72 -17.28 -1.75 -36.11
C PRO A 72 -15.97 -0.95 -35.92
N ASN A 73 -15.14 -0.91 -36.96
CA ASN A 73 -14.08 0.09 -37.11
C ASN A 73 -14.69 1.49 -37.02
N THR A 74 -14.26 2.25 -36.02
CA THR A 74 -14.58 3.67 -35.88
C THR A 74 -13.30 4.44 -36.17
N ASP A 75 -13.11 4.78 -37.44
CA ASP A 75 -12.10 5.74 -37.91
C ASP A 75 -12.62 7.16 -37.63
N ASP A 76 -12.42 7.65 -36.40
CA ASP A 76 -12.68 9.06 -36.07
C ASP A 76 -11.42 9.89 -36.31
N ASP A 77 -11.39 10.48 -37.52
CA ASP A 77 -10.47 11.50 -37.99
C ASP A 77 -10.83 12.85 -37.35
N TRP A 78 -10.23 13.14 -36.20
CA TRP A 78 -10.43 14.41 -35.47
C TRP A 78 -9.46 15.48 -36.01
N GLU A 79 -10.02 16.41 -36.79
CA GLU A 79 -9.33 17.57 -37.37
C GLU A 79 -8.57 18.40 -36.32
N SER A 80 -7.24 18.32 -36.35
CA SER A 80 -6.33 19.09 -35.48
C SER A 80 -5.64 20.25 -36.20
N THR A 81 -6.39 21.13 -36.88
CA THR A 81 -5.76 22.21 -37.68
C THR A 81 -6.10 23.65 -37.28
N GLU A 82 -7.14 23.93 -36.48
CA GLU A 82 -7.53 25.34 -36.24
C GLU A 82 -7.07 25.98 -34.92
N MET A 83 -6.51 25.22 -33.96
CA MET A 83 -6.10 25.77 -32.65
C MET A 83 -4.72 26.43 -32.60
N ALA A 84 -3.96 26.44 -33.70
CA ALA A 84 -2.60 26.99 -33.73
C ALA A 84 -2.51 28.49 -34.06
N GLN A 85 -3.61 29.14 -34.48
CA GLN A 85 -3.58 30.56 -34.88
C GLN A 85 -4.07 31.55 -33.81
N LEU A 86 -4.57 31.07 -32.67
CA LEU A 86 -5.12 31.92 -31.60
C LEU A 86 -4.12 32.25 -30.47
N LEU A 87 -2.91 31.66 -30.49
CA LEU A 87 -1.90 31.86 -29.42
C LEU A 87 -0.82 32.91 -29.76
N ASP A 88 -0.77 33.42 -30.99
CA ASP A 88 0.29 34.37 -31.41
C ASP A 88 -0.10 35.85 -31.19
N GLU A 89 -1.38 36.14 -30.91
CA GLU A 89 -1.88 37.53 -30.78
C GLU A 89 -2.00 38.01 -29.31
N LEU A 90 -1.69 37.17 -28.32
CA LEU A 90 -1.77 37.51 -26.89
C LEU A 90 -0.41 37.81 -26.21
N PHE A 91 0.71 37.73 -26.94
CA PHE A 91 2.05 37.79 -26.32
C PHE A 91 2.84 39.10 -26.50
N PHE A 92 2.33 40.09 -27.25
CA PHE A 92 3.08 41.34 -27.51
C PHE A 92 2.24 42.61 -27.30
N GLY A 93 2.02 42.93 -26.04
CA GLY A 93 1.54 44.21 -25.53
C GLY A 93 1.08 43.98 -24.11
N GLU A 94 1.69 44.53 -23.06
CA GLU A 94 1.73 45.96 -22.84
C GLU A 94 2.45 46.22 -21.49
N ILE A 95 3.47 47.09 -21.53
CA ILE A 95 3.92 48.02 -20.47
C ILE A 95 4.55 47.44 -19.19
N LEU A 96 5.86 47.66 -19.11
CA LEU A 96 6.66 47.75 -17.89
C LEU A 96 6.20 48.97 -17.07
N ASP A 97 5.49 48.74 -15.97
CA ASP A 97 5.28 49.74 -14.92
C ASP A 97 6.21 49.40 -13.74
N GLU A 98 7.28 50.17 -13.61
CA GLU A 98 8.24 50.11 -12.51
C GLU A 98 7.58 50.67 -11.23
N THR A 99 6.69 49.89 -10.64
CA THR A 99 6.21 50.15 -9.28
C THR A 99 7.18 49.54 -8.28
N GLU A 100 7.79 50.42 -7.50
CA GLU A 100 8.66 50.14 -6.37
C GLU A 100 7.92 49.27 -5.33
N ILE A 101 8.12 47.95 -5.43
CA ILE A 101 7.56 46.98 -4.48
C ILE A 101 8.36 47.10 -3.18
N THR A 102 7.87 47.91 -2.25
CA THR A 102 8.19 47.79 -0.83
C THR A 102 7.83 46.38 -0.39
N ALA A 103 8.86 45.54 -0.22
CA ALA A 103 8.76 44.21 0.34
C ALA A 103 8.30 44.32 1.80
N SER A 104 6.98 44.40 1.99
CA SER A 104 6.34 44.07 3.25
C SER A 104 6.63 42.60 3.49
N ALA A 105 7.57 42.32 4.38
CA ALA A 105 7.77 41.01 4.96
C ALA A 105 6.50 40.67 5.76
N ASN A 106 5.46 40.25 5.05
CA ASN A 106 4.42 39.43 5.66
C ASN A 106 5.14 38.16 6.08
N GLU A 107 5.31 38.01 7.39
CA GLU A 107 5.45 36.70 8.01
C GLU A 107 4.16 35.95 7.66
N ASP A 108 4.11 35.38 6.47
CA ASP A 108 3.08 34.43 6.05
C ASP A 108 3.19 33.27 7.03
N SER A 109 2.35 33.32 8.07
CA SER A 109 2.05 32.15 8.86
C SER A 109 1.50 31.14 7.86
N GLU A 110 2.36 30.21 7.42
CA GLU A 110 1.98 29.13 6.50
C GLU A 110 0.72 28.49 7.08
N GLU A 111 -0.42 28.79 6.46
CA GLU A 111 -1.70 28.28 6.90
C GLU A 111 -1.61 26.76 6.78
N VAL A 112 -1.59 26.09 7.94
CA VAL A 112 -1.38 24.64 7.98
C VAL A 112 -2.55 23.99 7.27
N ALA A 113 -2.28 23.41 6.10
CA ALA A 113 -3.32 22.75 5.31
C ALA A 113 -4.01 21.65 6.12
N VAL A 114 -5.34 21.70 6.16
CA VAL A 114 -6.20 20.78 6.90
C VAL A 114 -6.96 19.88 5.94
N SER A 115 -7.17 18.63 6.33
CA SER A 115 -8.00 17.68 5.58
C SER A 115 -9.43 18.20 5.39
N PRO A 116 -10.00 18.13 4.17
CA PRO A 116 -11.40 18.43 3.94
C PRO A 116 -12.34 17.37 4.55
N HIS A 117 -11.81 16.20 4.93
CA HIS A 117 -12.56 15.06 5.47
C HIS A 117 -12.60 15.04 7.00
N GLY A 118 -12.03 16.05 7.67
CA GLY A 118 -12.07 16.18 9.13
C GLY A 118 -11.00 15.39 9.88
N PHE A 119 -9.98 14.85 9.21
CA PHE A 119 -8.86 14.13 9.83
C PHE A 119 -7.78 15.04 10.44
N GLY A 120 -8.04 16.36 10.51
CA GLY A 120 -7.09 17.36 10.99
C GLY A 120 -5.97 17.70 9.99
N PRO A 121 -4.90 18.37 10.46
CA PRO A 121 -3.75 18.76 9.63
C PRO A 121 -3.14 17.56 8.90
N TYR A 122 -2.63 17.79 7.68
CA TYR A 122 -1.89 16.76 6.97
C TYR A 122 -0.58 16.42 7.69
N PRO A 123 -0.15 15.15 7.70
CA PRO A 123 1.13 14.78 8.26
C PRO A 123 2.27 15.35 7.41
N GLU A 124 3.37 15.72 8.05
CA GLU A 124 4.62 16.04 7.36
C GLU A 124 5.10 14.84 6.54
N ILE A 125 5.42 15.08 5.26
CA ILE A 125 5.82 14.06 4.29
C ILE A 125 7.35 13.89 4.36
N PRO A 126 7.89 12.68 4.60
CA PRO A 126 9.32 12.43 4.52
C PRO A 126 9.87 12.81 3.13
N SER A 127 11.06 13.43 3.09
CA SER A 127 11.68 13.86 1.83
C SER A 127 12.03 12.70 0.88
N ASP A 128 12.16 11.49 1.41
CA ASP A 128 12.45 10.26 0.67
C ASP A 128 11.19 9.41 0.40
N TYR A 129 10.00 9.92 0.71
CA TYR A 129 8.75 9.19 0.53
C TYR A 129 8.52 8.86 -0.96
N PHE A 130 8.14 7.62 -1.25
CA PHE A 130 8.18 7.05 -2.60
C PHE A 130 7.14 7.61 -3.60
N ARG A 131 6.16 8.39 -3.12
CA ARG A 131 5.07 8.95 -3.96
C ARG A 131 4.59 10.29 -3.43
N THR A 132 3.91 11.05 -4.27
CA THR A 132 3.15 12.22 -3.86
C THR A 132 1.84 11.77 -3.20
N PRO A 133 1.47 12.26 -2.01
CA PRO A 133 0.19 11.92 -1.39
C PRO A 133 -0.98 12.63 -2.11
N VAL A 134 -2.19 12.08 -1.98
CA VAL A 134 -3.36 12.55 -2.73
C VAL A 134 -3.70 14.03 -2.53
N TRP A 135 -3.43 14.60 -1.35
CA TRP A 135 -3.69 16.01 -1.06
C TRP A 135 -2.65 16.99 -1.60
N ALA A 136 -1.52 16.50 -2.12
CA ALA A 136 -0.52 17.36 -2.74
C ALA A 136 -0.81 17.63 -4.23
N TYR A 137 -1.91 17.06 -4.76
CA TYR A 137 -2.41 17.37 -6.10
C TYR A 137 -3.48 18.46 -6.00
N PRO A 138 -3.23 19.68 -6.53
CA PRO A 138 -4.08 20.84 -6.29
C PRO A 138 -5.52 20.67 -6.80
N ASP A 139 -5.71 19.89 -7.87
CA ASP A 139 -7.01 19.71 -8.53
C ASP A 139 -7.58 18.30 -8.35
N SER A 140 -7.01 17.48 -7.46
CA SER A 140 -7.49 16.11 -7.27
C SER A 140 -8.66 16.08 -6.30
N GLU A 141 -9.83 15.68 -6.79
CA GLU A 141 -10.85 15.12 -5.91
C GLU A 141 -10.36 13.76 -5.41
N PHE A 142 -10.39 13.54 -4.09
CA PHE A 142 -10.06 12.25 -3.51
C PHE A 142 -11.01 11.89 -2.37
N SER A 143 -11.36 10.61 -2.29
CA SER A 143 -12.21 10.10 -1.21
C SER A 143 -11.46 10.09 0.14
N PRO A 144 -12.19 10.07 1.28
CA PRO A 144 -11.58 9.92 2.60
C PRO A 144 -10.69 8.67 2.70
N GLY A 145 -11.05 7.58 2.02
CA GLY A 145 -10.28 6.35 2.00
C GLY A 145 -8.89 6.51 1.39
N HIS A 146 -8.76 7.28 0.30
CA HIS A 146 -7.45 7.55 -0.31
C HIS A 146 -6.54 8.35 0.63
N GLU A 147 -7.10 9.35 1.34
CA GLU A 147 -6.34 10.11 2.32
C GLU A 147 -5.89 9.23 3.50
N LEU A 148 -6.78 8.37 4.03
CA LEU A 148 -6.45 7.45 5.12
C LEU A 148 -5.33 6.47 4.72
N ILE A 149 -5.35 5.95 3.49
CA ILE A 149 -4.26 5.13 2.96
C ILE A 149 -2.95 5.91 3.05
N ASP A 150 -2.86 7.10 2.42
CA ASP A 150 -1.61 7.86 2.39
C ASP A 150 -1.13 8.28 3.79
N ARG A 151 -2.03 8.66 4.72
CA ARG A 151 -1.66 8.94 6.12
C ARG A 151 -1.06 7.72 6.81
N VAL A 152 -1.66 6.53 6.64
CA VAL A 152 -1.15 5.27 7.21
C VAL A 152 0.22 4.95 6.61
N LEU A 153 0.37 5.02 5.29
CA LEU A 153 1.63 4.70 4.61
C LEU A 153 2.76 5.67 5.00
N ILE A 154 2.48 6.97 5.12
CA ILE A 154 3.46 7.96 5.61
C ILE A 154 3.88 7.65 7.05
N LYS A 155 2.93 7.29 7.94
CA LYS A 155 3.26 6.93 9.32
C LYS A 155 4.11 5.66 9.39
N LEU A 156 3.78 4.63 8.59
CA LEU A 156 4.59 3.42 8.46
C LEU A 156 5.99 3.72 7.92
N TRP A 157 6.11 4.62 6.94
CA TRP A 157 7.39 5.05 6.38
C TRP A 157 8.28 5.68 7.45
N LYS A 158 7.74 6.57 8.30
CA LYS A 158 8.45 7.16 9.44
C LYS A 158 8.89 6.12 10.48
N GLN A 159 8.26 4.94 10.51
CA GLN A 159 8.62 3.81 11.37
C GLN A 159 9.62 2.84 10.70
N GLY A 160 10.09 3.13 9.48
CA GLY A 160 10.97 2.26 8.71
C GLY A 160 10.26 1.06 8.07
N ILE A 161 8.93 1.09 8.00
CA ILE A 161 8.12 0.05 7.36
C ILE A 161 7.72 0.55 5.97
N TYR A 162 8.42 0.07 4.95
CA TYR A 162 8.24 0.51 3.58
C TYR A 162 7.18 -0.30 2.84
N SER A 163 6.32 0.38 2.09
CA SER A 163 5.27 -0.19 1.24
C SER A 163 5.26 0.49 -0.12
N LYS A 164 4.82 -0.21 -1.17
CA LYS A 164 4.68 0.36 -2.53
C LYS A 164 3.30 0.97 -2.78
N GLY A 165 2.39 0.86 -1.81
CA GLY A 165 1.02 1.33 -1.90
C GLY A 165 0.19 0.72 -0.78
N GLY A 166 -1.13 0.86 -0.89
CA GLY A 166 -2.07 0.26 0.03
C GLY A 166 -3.44 0.15 -0.60
N SER A 167 -4.23 -0.80 -0.12
CA SER A 167 -5.66 -0.88 -0.39
C SER A 167 -6.44 -0.50 0.86
N ILE A 168 -7.69 -0.08 0.71
CA ILE A 168 -8.63 0.07 1.81
C ILE A 168 -9.87 -0.77 1.55
N GLU A 169 -10.26 -1.56 2.54
CA GLU A 169 -11.42 -2.43 2.44
C GLU A 169 -12.00 -2.66 3.84
N ASP A 170 -13.33 -2.60 3.95
CA ASP A 170 -14.05 -2.68 5.22
C ASP A 170 -13.51 -1.74 6.31
N GLY A 171 -13.09 -0.53 5.89
CA GLY A 171 -12.53 0.49 6.77
C GLY A 171 -11.12 0.22 7.27
N ARG A 172 -10.46 -0.85 6.81
CA ARG A 172 -9.08 -1.19 7.17
C ARG A 172 -8.12 -0.91 6.01
N VAL A 173 -6.92 -0.46 6.33
CA VAL A 173 -5.84 -0.23 5.37
C VAL A 173 -4.91 -1.45 5.31
N TYR A 174 -4.59 -1.88 4.09
CA TYR A 174 -3.72 -3.02 3.79
C TYR A 174 -2.48 -2.54 3.04
N PRO A 175 -1.37 -2.24 3.74
CA PRO A 175 -0.13 -1.80 3.09
C PRO A 175 0.49 -2.91 2.25
N ILE A 176 0.80 -2.61 1.00
CA ILE A 176 1.41 -3.54 0.05
C ILE A 176 2.94 -3.56 0.29
N ARG A 177 3.42 -4.58 1.01
CA ARG A 177 4.82 -4.71 1.46
C ARG A 177 5.44 -6.00 0.92
N ARG A 178 6.73 -5.95 0.61
CA ARG A 178 7.49 -7.16 0.23
C ARG A 178 7.45 -8.21 1.35
N GLY A 179 7.39 -9.47 0.96
CA GLY A 179 7.29 -10.62 1.87
C GLY A 179 5.95 -10.73 2.58
N THR A 180 4.91 -10.00 2.18
CA THR A 180 3.58 -10.06 2.80
C THR A 180 2.50 -10.27 1.75
N VAL A 181 1.63 -11.25 1.98
CA VAL A 181 0.45 -11.52 1.15
C VAL A 181 -0.76 -11.57 2.07
N TYR A 182 -1.74 -10.70 1.82
CA TYR A 182 -3.04 -10.76 2.47
C TYR A 182 -3.94 -11.68 1.66
N VAL A 183 -4.64 -12.61 2.30
CA VAL A 183 -5.49 -13.61 1.64
C VAL A 183 -6.90 -13.57 2.18
N LYS A 184 -7.89 -13.59 1.28
CA LYS A 184 -9.30 -13.82 1.64
C LYS A 184 -9.64 -15.27 1.43
N TRP A 185 -10.25 -15.86 2.45
CA TRP A 185 -10.68 -17.26 2.42
C TRP A 185 -12.17 -17.36 2.12
N LYS A 186 -12.55 -18.33 1.29
CA LYS A 186 -13.94 -18.75 1.11
C LYS A 186 -14.04 -20.24 1.39
N GLY A 187 -14.31 -20.60 2.63
CA GLY A 187 -14.15 -21.99 3.08
C GLY A 187 -12.68 -22.36 3.14
N ASP A 188 -12.28 -23.39 2.37
CA ASP A 188 -10.92 -23.92 2.35
C ASP A 188 -10.07 -23.44 1.16
N PHE A 189 -10.61 -22.54 0.33
CA PHE A 189 -9.89 -21.99 -0.82
C PHE A 189 -9.66 -20.48 -0.69
N ILE A 190 -8.58 -20.00 -1.30
CA ILE A 190 -8.27 -18.58 -1.40
C ILE A 190 -9.16 -18.00 -2.50
N SER A 191 -10.02 -17.06 -2.16
CA SER A 191 -10.90 -16.41 -3.14
C SER A 191 -10.30 -15.15 -3.76
N ASP A 192 -9.39 -14.50 -3.02
CA ASP A 192 -8.76 -13.24 -3.40
C ASP A 192 -7.46 -13.05 -2.60
N TYR A 193 -6.55 -12.24 -3.11
CA TYR A 193 -5.29 -11.94 -2.44
C TYR A 193 -4.74 -10.57 -2.83
N LEU A 194 -3.96 -9.98 -1.93
CA LEU A 194 -3.25 -8.73 -2.15
C LEU A 194 -1.79 -8.92 -1.74
N GLY A 195 -0.88 -8.79 -2.70
CA GLY A 195 0.55 -8.96 -2.50
C GLY A 195 1.36 -7.84 -3.14
N HIS A 196 2.63 -7.74 -2.77
CA HIS A 196 3.56 -6.87 -3.49
C HIS A 196 3.76 -7.37 -4.92
N PRO A 197 3.81 -6.49 -5.94
CA PRO A 197 3.96 -6.93 -7.34
C PRO A 197 5.22 -7.76 -7.58
N ASP A 198 6.31 -7.47 -6.87
CA ASP A 198 7.56 -8.24 -6.97
C ASP A 198 7.49 -9.59 -6.24
N ASP A 199 6.48 -9.81 -5.41
CA ASP A 199 6.19 -11.11 -4.80
C ASP A 199 5.10 -11.86 -5.60
N ASN A 200 4.36 -11.18 -6.47
CA ASN A 200 3.26 -11.75 -7.28
C ASN A 200 3.78 -12.58 -8.46
N ASP A 201 4.53 -13.63 -8.16
CA ASP A 201 4.70 -14.73 -9.10
C ASP A 201 3.44 -15.60 -9.05
N GLU A 202 2.93 -16.08 -10.20
CA GLU A 202 1.86 -17.09 -10.30
C GLU A 202 2.15 -18.34 -9.43
N GLN A 203 3.41 -18.52 -9.05
CA GLN A 203 3.87 -19.53 -8.12
C GLN A 203 3.35 -19.31 -6.69
N ILE A 204 3.14 -18.09 -6.20
CA ILE A 204 2.70 -17.89 -4.81
C ILE A 204 1.32 -18.48 -4.59
N ILE A 205 0.33 -18.20 -5.46
CA ILE A 205 -1.01 -18.77 -5.28
C ILE A 205 -0.98 -20.29 -5.37
N SER A 206 -0.32 -20.82 -6.40
CA SER A 206 -0.24 -22.28 -6.59
C SER A 206 0.53 -22.99 -5.47
N ILE A 207 1.50 -22.32 -4.84
CA ILE A 207 2.22 -22.80 -3.68
C ILE A 207 1.35 -22.70 -2.42
N LEU A 208 0.64 -21.59 -2.20
CA LEU A 208 -0.26 -21.42 -1.06
C LEU A 208 -1.39 -22.46 -1.04
N GLU A 209 -1.91 -22.83 -2.21
CA GLU A 209 -2.97 -23.84 -2.32
C GLU A 209 -2.47 -25.29 -2.16
N ASN A 210 -1.24 -25.60 -2.60
CA ASN A 210 -0.82 -27.01 -2.77
C ASN A 210 0.49 -27.41 -2.09
N LYS A 211 1.36 -26.46 -1.72
CA LYS A 211 2.77 -26.74 -1.36
C LYS A 211 3.24 -26.06 -0.06
N GLY A 212 2.36 -25.31 0.61
CA GLY A 212 2.67 -24.60 1.87
C GLY A 212 3.07 -23.14 1.63
N ILE A 213 3.56 -22.46 2.67
CA ILE A 213 3.93 -21.04 2.57
C ILE A 213 5.40 -20.92 2.09
N PRO A 214 5.72 -20.18 1.01
CA PRO A 214 7.10 -20.01 0.56
C PRO A 214 7.98 -19.38 1.65
N THR A 215 9.27 -19.73 1.68
CA THR A 215 10.21 -19.12 2.62
C THR A 215 10.31 -17.61 2.37
N GLY A 216 10.21 -16.81 3.42
CA GLY A 216 10.25 -15.35 3.34
C GLY A 216 8.91 -14.68 3.02
N ILE A 217 7.84 -15.45 2.81
CA ILE A 217 6.48 -14.93 2.66
C ILE A 217 5.73 -15.10 3.97
N THR A 218 5.13 -14.00 4.42
CA THR A 218 4.16 -13.97 5.52
C THR A 218 2.77 -13.89 4.93
N VAL A 219 1.92 -14.87 5.24
CA VAL A 219 0.52 -14.88 4.83
C VAL A 219 -0.32 -14.35 5.97
N LEU A 220 -1.13 -13.34 5.68
CA LEU A 220 -1.99 -12.66 6.63
C LEU A 220 -3.45 -12.80 6.21
N ASP A 221 -4.33 -13.09 7.15
CA ASP A 221 -5.77 -13.16 6.89
C ASP A 221 -6.30 -11.73 6.68
N TYR A 222 -6.92 -11.50 5.52
CA TYR A 222 -7.45 -10.21 5.14
C TYR A 222 -8.46 -9.68 6.18
N ASP A 223 -9.29 -10.53 6.77
CA ASP A 223 -10.36 -10.11 7.68
C ASP A 223 -9.84 -9.55 9.01
N THR A 224 -8.59 -9.88 9.37
CA THR A 224 -8.03 -9.57 10.70
C THR A 224 -6.75 -8.75 10.67
N ALA A 225 -5.97 -8.82 9.59
CA ALA A 225 -4.65 -8.21 9.52
C ALA A 225 -4.65 -6.75 9.05
N GLY A 226 -5.77 -6.26 8.51
CA GLY A 226 -5.90 -4.87 8.08
C GLY A 226 -5.74 -3.89 9.24
N ILE A 227 -5.04 -2.79 9.00
CA ILE A 227 -4.81 -1.73 9.98
C ILE A 227 -6.09 -0.91 10.13
N ASP A 228 -6.62 -0.79 11.35
CA ASP A 228 -7.62 0.23 11.66
C ASP A 228 -6.96 1.61 11.60
N PRO A 229 -7.26 2.45 10.60
CA PRO A 229 -6.56 3.71 10.40
C PRO A 229 -6.87 4.71 11.51
N TYR A 230 -8.06 4.69 12.12
CA TYR A 230 -8.44 5.63 13.16
C TYR A 230 -7.64 5.36 14.43
N GLN A 231 -7.61 4.10 14.87
CA GLN A 231 -6.79 3.68 16.00
C GLN A 231 -5.30 3.87 15.73
N PHE A 232 -4.84 3.49 14.53
CA PHE A 232 -3.42 3.58 14.20
C PHE A 232 -2.93 5.02 14.10
N LEU A 233 -3.73 5.95 13.58
CA LEU A 233 -3.36 7.35 13.41
C LEU A 233 -3.69 8.23 14.63
N ASN A 234 -4.44 7.72 15.60
CA ASN A 234 -5.02 8.47 16.73
C ASN A 234 -5.97 9.60 16.23
N LEU A 235 -6.88 9.26 15.32
CA LEU A 235 -7.92 10.15 14.81
C LEU A 235 -9.23 10.02 15.59
#